data_AF-A0A849EQ55-F1
#
_entry.id   AF-A0A849EQ55-F1
#
_cell.length_a   1.000
_cell.length_b   1.000
_cell.length_c   1.000
_cell.angle_alpha   90.00
_cell.angle_beta   90.00
_cell.angle_gamma   90.00
#
_symmetry.space_group_name_H-M   'P 1'
#
loop_
_entity.id
_entity.type
_entity.pdbx_description
1 polymer ?
#
loop_
_entity_poly.entity_id
_entity_poly.type
_entity_poly.pdbx_seq_one_letter_code
_entity_poly.pdbx_strand_id
1 'polypeptide(L)'
;MEKLKDIFAKFNDILSYQIYDSENIHITVGTFMSIVIAVVVVTYLLRIFHNVVVKKLPESDKNKFVSIFSFLKYLFYILVIIVILHTSGVNLTVLLTASAALFVGLGFALQTLFQ
;
A
#
# COMPACT_ATOMS: atom_id res chain seq x y z
N MET A 1 -10.17 -31.54 16.01
CA MET A 1 -10.82 -30.38 15.37
C MET A 1 -11.05 -29.22 16.35
N GLU A 2 -11.23 -29.45 17.66
CA GLU A 2 -11.32 -28.38 18.68
C GLU A 2 -10.06 -27.51 18.82
N LYS A 3 -8.87 -28.11 18.80
CA LYS A 3 -7.60 -27.35 18.91
C LYS A 3 -7.41 -26.27 17.83
N LEU A 4 -7.98 -26.48 16.63
CA LEU A 4 -7.94 -25.48 15.55
C LEU A 4 -8.90 -24.33 15.81
N LYS A 5 -10.07 -24.60 16.39
CA LYS A 5 -11.03 -23.56 16.81
C LYS A 5 -10.48 -22.70 17.95
N ASP A 6 -9.80 -23.30 18.91
CA ASP A 6 -9.21 -22.56 20.04
C ASP A 6 -8.04 -21.66 19.60
N ILE A 7 -7.23 -22.12 18.64
CA ILE A 7 -6.18 -21.29 18.03
C ILE A 7 -6.83 -20.14 17.26
N PHE A 8 -7.89 -20.38 16.50
CA PHE A 8 -8.63 -19.34 15.78
C PHE A 8 -9.29 -18.32 16.73
N ALA A 9 -9.85 -18.77 17.85
CA ALA A 9 -10.48 -17.93 18.86
C ALA A 9 -9.46 -17.02 19.56
N LYS A 10 -8.31 -17.56 19.97
CA LYS A 10 -7.21 -16.78 20.53
C LYS A 10 -6.60 -15.80 19.53
N PHE A 11 -6.57 -16.17 18.25
CA PHE A 11 -6.14 -15.28 17.18
C PHE A 11 -7.12 -14.12 17.00
N ASN A 12 -8.42 -14.40 17.06
CA ASN A 12 -9.47 -13.38 16.96
C ASN A 12 -9.44 -12.41 18.15
N ASP A 13 -9.12 -12.88 19.35
CA ASP A 13 -8.97 -12.05 20.58
C ASP A 13 -7.75 -11.11 20.52
N ILE A 14 -6.64 -11.56 19.94
CA ILE A 14 -5.46 -10.70 19.72
C ILE A 14 -5.73 -9.71 18.58
N LEU A 15 -6.48 -10.14 17.56
CA LEU A 15 -6.83 -9.34 16.39
C LEU A 15 -7.86 -8.27 16.70
N SER A 16 -8.68 -8.43 17.74
CA SER A 16 -9.70 -7.50 18.24
C SER A 16 -9.19 -6.53 19.31
N TYR A 17 -7.92 -6.64 19.72
CA TYR A 17 -7.34 -5.75 20.72
C TYR A 17 -7.21 -4.32 20.18
N GLN A 18 -8.15 -3.46 20.55
CA GLN A 18 -8.24 -2.08 20.12
C GLN A 18 -7.12 -1.27 20.77
N ILE A 19 -6.21 -0.72 19.95
CA ILE A 19 -5.07 0.08 20.44
C ILE A 19 -5.50 1.54 20.69
N TYR A 20 -6.57 1.98 20.04
CA TYR A 20 -7.18 3.30 20.23
C TYR A 20 -8.70 3.16 20.35
N ASP A 21 -9.26 3.67 21.44
CA ASP A 21 -10.70 3.75 21.67
C ASP A 21 -11.15 5.18 21.34
N SER A 22 -11.75 5.33 20.16
CA SER A 22 -12.39 6.57 19.71
C SER A 22 -13.57 6.15 18.85
N GLU A 23 -14.76 6.70 19.10
CA GLU A 23 -16.09 6.26 18.61
C GLU A 23 -16.20 5.92 17.11
N ASN A 24 -15.22 6.28 16.27
CA ASN A 24 -15.24 6.10 14.82
C ASN A 24 -13.96 5.47 14.22
N ILE A 25 -12.94 5.12 15.02
CA ILE A 25 -11.65 4.64 14.50
C ILE A 25 -11.25 3.33 15.19
N HIS A 26 -11.47 2.20 14.50
CA HIS A 26 -11.07 0.88 14.98
C HIS A 26 -9.64 0.53 14.51
N ILE A 27 -8.65 1.29 14.97
CA ILE A 27 -7.24 0.90 14.77
C ILE A 27 -6.91 -0.19 15.78
N THR A 28 -6.93 -1.41 15.29
CA THR A 28 -6.72 -2.62 16.07
C THR A 28 -5.34 -3.20 15.75
N VAL A 29 -4.76 -4.05 16.61
CA VAL A 29 -3.53 -4.79 16.28
C VAL A 29 -3.66 -5.52 14.92
N GLY A 30 -4.88 -5.95 14.58
CA GLY A 30 -5.19 -6.52 13.28
C GLY A 30 -4.97 -5.61 12.08
N THR A 31 -5.18 -4.29 12.21
CA THR A 31 -4.89 -3.33 11.13
C THR A 31 -3.39 -3.29 10.84
N PHE A 32 -2.57 -3.21 11.89
CA PHE A 32 -1.12 -3.21 11.74
C PHE A 32 -0.61 -4.51 11.10
N MET A 33 -1.10 -5.66 11.58
CA MET A 33 -0.77 -6.97 10.99
C MET A 33 -1.19 -7.03 9.51
N SER A 34 -2.37 -6.50 9.18
CA SER A 34 -2.88 -6.44 7.80
C SER A 34 -2.00 -5.58 6.91
N ILE A 35 -1.49 -4.45 7.40
CA ILE A 35 -0.52 -3.61 6.67
C ILE A 35 0.74 -4.41 6.36
N VAL A 36 1.33 -5.09 7.34
CA VAL A 36 2.54 -5.89 7.14
C VAL A 36 2.31 -6.99 6.10
N ILE A 37 1.22 -7.75 6.22
CA ILE A 37 0.87 -8.81 5.28
C ILE A 37 0.66 -8.25 3.87
N ALA A 38 -0.09 -7.16 3.74
CA ALA A 38 -0.38 -6.56 2.45
C ALA A 38 0.87 -5.98 1.77
N VAL A 39 1.78 -5.36 2.53
CA VAL A 39 3.07 -4.87 2.00
C VAL A 39 3.92 -6.03 1.49
N VAL A 40 3.93 -7.17 2.20
CA VAL A 40 4.63 -8.38 1.75
C VAL A 40 4.01 -8.91 0.46
N VAL A 41 2.68 -9.04 0.39
CA VAL A 41 1.96 -9.51 -0.80
C VAL A 41 2.23 -8.61 -2.00
N VAL A 42 2.13 -7.29 -1.81
CA VAL A 42 2.36 -6.30 -2.88
C VAL A 42 3.81 -6.31 -3.33
N THR A 43 4.76 -6.44 -2.40
CA THR A 43 6.18 -6.59 -2.74
C THR A 43 6.40 -7.81 -3.62
N TYR A 44 5.73 -8.93 -3.32
CA TYR A 44 5.82 -10.13 -4.14
C TYR A 44 5.21 -9.94 -5.53
N LEU A 45 4.01 -9.34 -5.63
CA LEU A 45 3.37 -9.01 -6.90
C LEU A 45 4.23 -8.08 -7.75
N LEU A 46 4.76 -7.00 -7.16
CA LEU A 46 5.62 -6.05 -7.85
C LEU A 46 6.91 -6.69 -8.32
N ARG A 47 7.49 -7.61 -7.54
CA ARG A 47 8.69 -8.37 -7.95
C ARG A 47 8.40 -9.27 -9.16
N ILE A 48 7.26 -9.96 -9.17
CA ILE A 48 6.85 -10.77 -10.32
C ILE A 48 6.67 -9.87 -11.54
N PHE A 49 5.90 -8.79 -11.41
CA PHE A 49 5.64 -7.86 -12.50
C PHE A 49 6.94 -7.26 -13.05
N HIS A 50 7.83 -6.80 -12.17
CA HIS A 50 9.15 -6.29 -12.53
C HIS A 50 9.93 -7.29 -13.39
N ASN A 51 10.03 -8.54 -12.92
CA ASN A 51 10.77 -9.57 -13.62
C ASN A 51 10.15 -9.92 -14.99
N VAL A 52 8.82 -9.91 -15.10
CA VAL A 52 8.14 -10.19 -16.37
C VAL A 52 8.38 -9.06 -17.37
N VAL A 53 8.33 -7.80 -16.94
CA VAL A 53 8.52 -6.64 -17.82
C VAL A 53 9.99 -6.48 -18.22
N VAL A 54 10.93 -6.57 -17.27
CA VAL A 54 12.38 -6.46 -17.55
C VAL A 54 12.86 -7.54 -18.51
N LYS A 55 12.30 -8.75 -18.45
CA LYS A 55 12.62 -9.84 -19.40
C LYS A 55 12.19 -9.54 -20.84
N LYS A 56 11.22 -8.65 -21.04
CA LYS A 56 10.73 -8.26 -22.37
C LYS A 56 11.41 -7.00 -22.91
N LEU A 57 12.25 -6.33 -22.11
CA LEU A 57 12.90 -5.08 -22.49
C LEU A 57 14.31 -5.29 -23.07
N PRO A 58 14.70 -4.52 -24.11
CA PRO A 58 16.08 -4.48 -24.60
C PRO A 58 17.03 -3.91 -23.53
N GLU A 59 18.30 -4.34 -23.53
CA GLU A 59 19.31 -3.93 -22.54
C GLU A 59 19.45 -2.40 -22.39
N SER A 60 19.24 -1.65 -23.49
CA SER A 60 19.31 -0.18 -23.51
C SER A 60 18.23 0.50 -22.66
N ASP A 61 17.06 -0.12 -22.53
CA ASP A 61 15.89 0.47 -21.86
C ASP A 61 15.70 -0.05 -20.42
N LYS A 62 16.40 -1.12 -20.04
CA LYS A 62 16.31 -1.70 -18.69
C LYS A 62 16.65 -0.68 -17.61
N ASN A 63 17.72 0.10 -17.78
CA ASN A 63 18.15 1.07 -16.78
C ASN A 63 17.11 2.18 -16.57
N LYS A 64 16.47 2.66 -17.65
CA LYS A 64 15.38 3.65 -17.57
C LYS A 64 14.16 3.05 -16.87
N PHE A 65 13.78 1.83 -17.24
CA PHE A 65 12.66 1.14 -16.63
C PHE A 65 12.86 0.90 -15.13
N VAL A 66 14.04 0.46 -14.70
CA VAL A 66 14.32 0.22 -13.28
C VAL A 66 14.13 1.49 -12.45
N SER A 67 14.61 2.64 -12.94
CA SER A 67 14.43 3.93 -12.26
C SER A 67 12.95 4.33 -12.14
N ILE A 68 12.18 4.26 -13.23
CA ILE A 68 10.74 4.58 -13.24
C ILE A 68 9.97 3.59 -12.37
N PHE A 69 10.29 2.31 -12.48
CA PHE A 69 9.65 1.25 -11.70
C PHE A 69 9.91 1.39 -10.21
N SER A 70 11.11 1.83 -9.81
CA SER A 70 11.44 2.10 -8.40
C SER A 70 10.54 3.20 -7.83
N PHE A 71 10.31 4.28 -8.57
CA PHE A 71 9.35 5.32 -8.20
C PHE A 71 7.92 4.77 -8.07
N LEU A 72 7.48 4.01 -9.08
CA LEU A 72 6.14 3.41 -9.10
C LEU A 72 5.92 2.41 -7.94
N LYS A 73 6.96 1.67 -7.55
CA LYS A 73 6.93 0.73 -6.42
C LYS A 73 6.57 1.44 -5.11
N TYR A 74 7.16 2.60 -4.83
CA TYR A 74 6.82 3.37 -3.63
C TYR A 74 5.39 3.92 -3.67
N LEU A 75 4.91 4.32 -4.85
CA LEU A 75 3.50 4.73 -5.03
C LEU A 75 2.54 3.59 -4.65
N PHE A 76 2.81 2.36 -5.11
CA PHE A 76 2.00 1.20 -4.73
C PHE A 76 2.02 0.90 -3.24
N TYR A 77 3.16 1.05 -2.56
CA TYR A 77 3.22 0.88 -1.10
C TYR A 77 2.34 1.89 -0.36
N ILE A 78 2.37 3.16 -0.77
CA ILE A 78 1.52 4.21 -0.20
C ILE A 78 0.05 3.89 -0.43
N LEU A 79 -0.34 3.51 -1.65
CA LEU A 79 -1.72 3.18 -1.99
C LEU A 79 -2.27 2.03 -1.14
N VAL A 80 -1.47 0.98 -0.93
CA VAL A 80 -1.87 -0.19 -0.13
C VAL A 80 -2.12 0.20 1.33
N ILE A 81 -1.24 1.02 1.90
CA ILE A 81 -1.40 1.53 3.28
C ILE A 81 -2.69 2.36 3.37
N ILE A 82 -2.93 3.26 2.42
CA ILE A 82 -4.14 4.09 2.34
C ILE A 82 -5.40 3.22 2.30
N VAL A 83 -5.44 2.19 1.46
CA VAL A 83 -6.58 1.28 1.35
C VAL A 83 -6.87 0.62 2.70
N ILE A 84 -5.84 0.11 3.39
CA ILE A 84 -6.02 -0.60 4.66
C ILE A 84 -6.48 0.35 5.77
N LEU A 85 -5.90 1.55 5.83
CA LEU A 85 -6.34 2.59 6.77
C LEU A 85 -7.80 2.98 6.53
N HIS A 86 -8.20 3.17 5.27
CA HIS A 86 -9.59 3.48 4.91
C HIS A 86 -10.54 2.35 5.34
N THR A 87 -10.17 1.09 5.10
CA THR A 87 -10.98 -0.07 5.55
C THR A 87 -11.06 -0.20 7.07
N SER A 88 -10.10 0.39 7.80
CA SER A 88 -10.09 0.39 9.27
C SER A 88 -10.88 1.57 9.87
N GLY A 89 -11.61 2.32 9.04
CA GLY A 89 -12.43 3.47 9.48
C GLY A 89 -11.68 4.80 9.58
N VAL A 90 -10.41 4.85 9.18
CA VAL A 90 -9.65 6.10 9.19
C VAL A 90 -10.17 7.04 8.09
N ASN A 91 -10.54 8.27 8.46
CA ASN A 91 -10.92 9.29 7.49
C ASN A 91 -9.68 9.80 6.73
N LEU A 92 -9.58 9.44 5.46
CA LEU A 92 -8.46 9.82 4.59
C LEU A 92 -8.78 11.01 3.68
N THR A 93 -9.90 11.71 3.86
CA THR A 93 -10.34 12.81 2.99
C THR A 93 -9.26 13.87 2.84
N VAL A 94 -8.62 14.28 3.95
CA VAL A 94 -7.55 15.28 3.94
C VAL A 94 -6.34 14.78 3.15
N LEU A 95 -5.93 13.53 3.36
CA LEU A 95 -4.79 12.92 2.67
C LEU A 95 -5.03 12.84 1.15
N LEU A 96 -6.22 12.39 0.73
CA LEU A 96 -6.59 12.29 -0.68
C LEU A 96 -6.69 13.68 -1.33
N THR A 97 -7.25 14.66 -0.62
CA THR A 97 -7.35 16.05 -1.09
C THR A 97 -5.97 16.67 -1.28
N ALA A 98 -5.08 16.52 -0.30
CA ALA A 98 -3.70 16.99 -0.39
C ALA A 98 -2.92 16.29 -1.52
N SER A 99 -3.13 14.98 -1.68
CA SER A 99 -2.52 14.22 -2.79
C SER A 99 -3.00 14.72 -4.15
N ALA A 100 -4.31 14.98 -4.30
CA ALA A 100 -4.86 15.55 -5.53
C ALA A 100 -4.22 16.91 -5.87
N ALA A 101 -4.07 17.79 -4.89
CA ALA A 101 -3.37 19.07 -5.09
C ALA A 101 -1.90 18.87 -5.51
N LEU A 102 -1.20 17.90 -4.92
CA LEU A 102 0.18 17.56 -5.27
C LEU A 102 0.28 17.01 -6.71
N PHE A 103 -0.62 16.13 -7.11
CA PHE A 103 -0.68 15.60 -8.48
C PHE A 103 -1.00 16.68 -9.51
N VAL A 104 -1.89 17.62 -9.18
CA VAL A 104 -2.16 18.80 -10.03
C VAL A 104 -0.89 19.65 -10.18
N GLY A 105 -0.17 19.90 -9.09
CA GLY A 105 1.12 20.61 -9.13
C GLY A 105 2.19 19.91 -9.98
N LEU A 106 2.32 18.59 -9.84
CA LEU A 106 3.20 17.77 -10.69
C LEU A 106 2.78 17.82 -12.16
N GLY A 107 1.48 17.82 -12.43
CA GLY A 107 0.93 17.96 -13.79
C GLY A 107 1.39 19.25 -14.46
N PHE A 108 1.32 20.39 -13.77
CA PHE A 108 1.83 21.66 -14.29
C PHE A 108 3.34 21.64 -14.53
N ALA A 109 4.12 21.08 -13.60
CA ALA A 109 5.58 20.98 -13.75
C ALA A 109 5.99 20.11 -14.95
N LEU A 110 5.31 18.98 -15.15
CA LEU A 110 5.57 18.10 -16.30
C LEU A 110 5.22 18.80 -17.62
N GLN A 111 4.13 19.58 -17.68
CA GLN A 111 3.81 20.37 -18.87
C GLN A 111 4.97 21.32 -19.23
N THR A 112 5.56 22.00 -18.25
CA THR A 112 6.71 22.89 -18.50
C THR A 112 7.98 22.16 -18.94
N LEU A 113 8.21 20.92 -18.51
CA LEU A 113 9.38 20.14 -18.92
C LEU A 113 9.31 19.62 -20.37
N PHE A 114 8.10 19.49 -20.91
CA PHE A 114 7.85 19.02 -22.28
C PHE A 114 7.40 20.13 -23.23
N GLN A 115 7.34 21.38 -22.75
CA GLN A 115 7.19 22.60 -23.55
C GLN A 115 8.55 23.07 -24.05
#